data_AF-A0A4Q6AP74-F1
#
_entry.id   AF-A0A4Q6AP74-F1
#
_cell.length_a   1.000
_cell.length_b   1.000
_cell.length_c   1.000
_cell.angle_alpha   90.00
_cell.angle_beta   90.00
_cell.angle_gamma   90.00
#
_symmetry.space_group_name_H-M   'P 1'
#
loop_
_entity.id
_entity.type
_entity.pdbx_description
1 polymer ?
#
loop_
_entity_poly.entity_id
_entity_poly.type
_entity_poly.pdbx_seq_one_letter_code
_entity_poly.pdbx_strand_id
1 'polypeptide(L)'
;MLKMTVENFQEKAFRFRERQAGVSIIYDPDAEAFTYNAYCLETKIMKELFTVEFDYLDDALELMNDEFGSWELFDLSEKSSGCGSCVAK
;
A
#
# COMPACT_ATOMS: atom_id res chain seq x y z
N MET A 1 -15.78 -11.53 3.23
CA MET A 1 -15.08 -10.49 2.44
C MET A 1 -13.70 -10.33 3.06
N LEU A 2 -12.63 -10.54 2.30
CA LEU A 2 -11.26 -10.42 2.82
C LEU A 2 -10.93 -8.93 2.96
N LYS A 3 -10.45 -8.52 4.14
CA LYS A 3 -10.11 -7.14 4.45
C LYS A 3 -8.60 -6.98 4.62
N MET A 4 -8.11 -5.78 4.34
CA MET A 4 -6.76 -5.38 4.73
C MET A 4 -6.75 -5.08 6.23
N THR A 5 -5.74 -5.58 6.94
CA THR A 5 -5.63 -5.48 8.40
C THR A 5 -4.22 -5.10 8.81
N VAL A 6 -4.04 -4.75 10.09
CA VAL A 6 -2.72 -4.42 10.68
C VAL A 6 -1.70 -5.55 10.49
N GLU A 7 -2.16 -6.80 10.45
CA GLU A 7 -1.29 -7.97 10.29
C GLU A 7 -0.90 -8.24 8.83
N ASN A 8 -1.62 -7.69 7.84
CA ASN A 8 -1.46 -8.11 6.44
C ASN A 8 -1.16 -6.97 5.46
N PHE A 9 -1.28 -5.70 5.86
CA PHE A 9 -1.18 -4.55 4.94
C PHE A 9 0.19 -4.41 4.25
N GLN A 10 1.26 -4.93 4.86
CA GLN A 10 2.60 -4.92 4.27
C GLN A 10 2.80 -6.03 3.24
N GLU A 11 2.00 -7.10 3.33
CA GLU A 11 2.13 -8.30 2.51
C GLU A 11 1.06 -8.39 1.43
N LYS A 12 -0.03 -7.63 1.57
CA LYS A 12 -1.19 -7.69 0.69
C LYS A 12 -1.54 -6.34 0.11
N ALA A 13 -2.11 -6.36 -1.08
CA ALA A 13 -2.70 -5.19 -1.73
C ALA A 13 -4.03 -5.54 -2.37
N PHE A 14 -4.89 -4.56 -2.56
CA PHE A 14 -6.08 -4.68 -3.38
C PHE A 14 -5.72 -4.57 -4.86
N ARG A 15 -6.39 -5.35 -5.71
CA ARG A 15 -6.20 -5.31 -7.17
C ARG A 15 -7.52 -5.34 -7.91
N PHE A 16 -7.60 -4.47 -8.91
CA PHE A 16 -8.64 -4.51 -9.91
C PHE A 16 -8.05 -4.20 -11.28
N ARG A 17 -8.00 -5.22 -12.14
CA ARG A 17 -7.38 -5.14 -13.48
C ARG A 17 -5.90 -4.72 -13.38
N GLU A 18 -5.56 -3.59 -13.99
CA GLU A 18 -4.22 -3.00 -14.01
C GLU A 18 -3.99 -2.03 -12.83
N ARG A 19 -4.94 -1.91 -11.89
CA ARG A 19 -4.78 -1.06 -10.69
C ARG A 19 -4.43 -1.86 -9.45
N GLN A 20 -3.60 -1.26 -8.61
CA GLN A 20 -3.22 -1.77 -7.31
C GLN A 20 -3.40 -0.68 -6.26
N ALA A 21 -3.97 -1.03 -5.11
CA ALA A 21 -4.14 -0.11 -4.00
C ALA A 21 -3.68 -0.77 -2.69
N GLY A 22 -3.02 -0.02 -1.81
CA GLY A 22 -2.47 -0.56 -0.57
C GLY A 22 -2.03 0.53 0.39
N VAL A 23 -1.41 0.11 1.50
CA VAL A 23 -0.81 1.02 2.47
C VAL A 23 0.71 0.81 2.49
N SER A 24 1.47 1.89 2.39
CA SER A 24 2.92 1.89 2.58
C SER A 24 3.31 2.75 3.78
N ILE A 25 4.42 2.41 4.44
CA ILE A 25 4.97 3.21 5.52
C ILE A 25 5.99 4.18 4.94
N ILE A 26 5.87 5.45 5.30
CA ILE A 26 6.83 6.51 4.94
C ILE A 26 7.51 6.97 6.23
N TYR A 27 8.81 7.18 6.18
CA TYR A 27 9.58 7.79 7.27
C TYR A 27 10.03 9.18 6.84
N ASP A 28 9.63 10.19 7.60
CA ASP A 28 10.12 11.55 7.45
C ASP A 28 11.28 11.80 8.44
N PRO A 29 12.53 11.94 7.96
CA PRO A 29 13.68 12.17 8.83
C PRO A 29 13.69 13.57 9.45
N ASP A 30 13.04 14.57 8.86
CA ASP A 30 13.02 15.94 9.37
C ASP A 30 12.03 16.05 10.55
N ALA A 31 10.92 15.32 10.48
CA ALA A 31 9.93 15.21 11.55
C ALA A 31 10.23 14.09 12.56
N GLU A 32 11.23 13.23 12.28
CA GLU A 32 11.52 11.99 13.01
C GLU A 32 10.27 11.11 13.24
N ALA A 33 9.39 11.07 12.23
CA ALA A 33 8.06 10.48 12.35
C ALA A 33 7.76 9.50 11.21
N PHE A 34 6.88 8.53 11.48
CA PHE A 34 6.33 7.63 10.48
C PHE A 34 4.91 8.04 10.12
N THR A 35 4.61 8.03 8.83
CA THR A 35 3.24 8.18 8.30
C THR A 35 2.85 6.95 7.49
N TYR A 36 1.54 6.76 7.33
CA TYR A 36 0.94 5.67 6.58
C TYR A 36 0.29 6.24 5.33
N ASN A 37 0.86 5.91 4.17
CA ASN A 37 0.32 6.36 2.89
C ASN A 37 -0.62 5.31 2.30
N ALA A 38 -1.90 5.65 2.20
CA ALA A 38 -2.89 4.91 1.44
C ALA A 38 -2.82 5.33 -0.03
N TYR A 39 -2.49 4.39 -0.91
CA TYR A 39 -2.24 4.68 -2.33
C TYR A 39 -3.11 3.84 -3.26
N CYS A 40 -3.35 4.36 -4.46
CA CYS A 40 -3.77 3.57 -5.62
C CYS A 40 -2.94 3.98 -6.84
N LEU A 41 -2.40 3.00 -7.56
CA LEU A 41 -1.58 3.20 -8.75
C LEU A 41 -2.07 2.37 -9.92
N GLU A 42 -1.85 2.90 -11.12
CA GLU A 42 -1.99 2.21 -12.39
C GLU A 42 -0.68 1.47 -12.70
N THR A 43 -0.69 0.14 -12.58
CA THR A 43 0.51 -0.71 -12.60
C THR A 43 1.19 -0.77 -13.96
N LYS A 44 0.48 -0.48 -15.06
CA LYS A 44 1.06 -0.54 -16.40
C LYS A 44 2.00 0.62 -16.72
N ILE A 45 1.66 1.81 -16.20
CA ILE A 45 2.43 3.04 -16.43
C ILE A 45 3.03 3.61 -15.14
N MET A 46 2.88 2.89 -14.03
CA MET A 46 3.32 3.28 -12.69
C MET A 46 2.87 4.70 -12.32
N LYS A 47 1.62 5.03 -12.67
CA LYS A 47 1.04 6.34 -12.38
C LYS A 47 0.21 6.27 -11.12
N GLU A 48 0.51 7.15 -10.18
CA GLU A 48 -0.33 7.36 -9.00
C GLU A 48 -1.67 7.98 -9.40
N LEU A 49 -2.75 7.37 -8.92
CA LEU A 49 -4.12 7.81 -9.15
C LEU A 49 -4.74 8.41 -7.89
N PHE A 50 -4.25 7.99 -6.72
CA PHE A 50 -4.73 8.38 -5.40
C PHE A 50 -3.59 8.19 -4.40
N THR A 51 -3.44 9.14 -3.49
CA THR A 51 -2.48 9.10 -2.39
C THR A 51 -3.00 9.98 -1.27
N VAL A 52 -3.00 9.45 -0.05
CA VAL A 52 -3.38 10.20 1.16
C VAL A 52 -2.55 9.65 2.32
N GLU A 53 -1.88 10.55 3.03
CA GLU A 53 -1.06 10.21 4.20
C GLU A 53 -1.86 10.37 5.49
N PHE A 54 -1.63 9.45 6.42
CA PHE A 54 -2.25 9.42 7.75
C PHE A 54 -1.17 9.25 8.82
N ASP A 55 -1.39 9.87 9.98
CA ASP A 55 -0.54 9.67 11.15
C ASP A 55 -0.78 8.30 11.81
N TYR A 56 -1.98 7.72 11.63
CA TYR A 56 -2.39 6.46 12.24
C TYR A 56 -2.73 5.40 11.19
N LEU A 57 -2.26 4.18 11.41
CA LEU A 57 -2.50 3.05 10.51
C LEU A 57 -3.99 2.71 10.39
N ASP A 58 -4.74 2.77 11.48
CA ASP A 58 -6.16 2.40 11.49
C ASP A 58 -6.99 3.27 10.53
N ASP A 59 -6.69 4.57 10.47
CA ASP A 59 -7.36 5.51 9.56
C ASP A 59 -7.07 5.18 8.09
N ALA A 60 -5.80 4.86 7.78
CA ALA A 60 -5.40 4.43 6.44
C ALA A 60 -6.09 3.11 6.06
N LEU A 61 -6.22 2.16 6.98
CA LEU A 61 -6.87 0.88 6.75
C LEU A 61 -8.39 1.02 6.59
N GLU A 62 -9.04 1.90 7.35
CA GLU A 62 -10.47 2.19 7.20
C GLU A 62 -10.76 2.71 5.79
N LEU A 63 -10.06 3.78 5.38
CA LEU A 63 -10.16 4.34 4.03
C LEU A 63 -9.94 3.27 2.96
N MET A 64 -8.88 2.48 3.08
CA MET A 64 -8.52 1.47 2.08
C MET A 64 -9.58 0.38 1.93
N ASN A 65 -10.15 -0.08 3.05
CA ASN A 65 -11.20 -1.09 3.03
C ASN A 65 -12.53 -0.51 2.52
N ASP A 66 -12.83 0.75 2.79
CA ASP A 66 -14.07 1.39 2.34
C ASP A 66 -14.03 1.70 0.83
N GLU A 67 -12.93 2.24 0.33
CA GLU A 67 -12.77 2.61 -1.09
C GLU A 67 -12.50 1.38 -1.97
N PHE A 68 -11.68 0.44 -1.51
CA PHE A 68 -11.16 -0.65 -2.34
C PHE A 68 -11.51 -2.06 -1.83
N GLY A 69 -12.24 -2.21 -0.72
CA GLY A 69 -12.54 -3.52 -0.13
C GLY A 69 -13.42 -4.45 -0.98
N SER A 70 -13.98 -3.94 -2.08
CA SER A 70 -14.67 -4.74 -3.10
C SER A 70 -13.72 -5.41 -4.11
N TRP A 71 -12.44 -5.03 -4.12
CA TRP A 71 -11.42 -5.56 -5.01
C TRP A 71 -10.86 -6.89 -4.49
N GLU A 72 -10.09 -7.57 -5.34
CA GLU A 72 -9.39 -8.79 -4.93
C GLU A 72 -8.19 -8.42 -4.05
N LEU A 73 -8.08 -9.03 -2.87
CA LEU A 73 -6.91 -8.91 -2.02
C LEU A 73 -5.90 -10.00 -2.41
N PHE A 74 -4.71 -9.61 -2.86
CA PHE A 74 -3.67 -10.52 -3.32
C PHE A 74 -2.35 -10.31 -2.56
N ASP A 75 -1.51 -11.34 -2.52
CA ASP A 75 -0.20 -11.29 -1.87
C ASP A 75 0.86 -10.63 -2.77
N LEU A 76 1.54 -9.61 -2.23
CA LEU A 76 2.67 -8.93 -2.87
C LEU A 76 3.89 -9.85 -2.98
N SER A 77 4.04 -10.79 -2.05
CA SER A 77 5.18 -11.72 -1.96
C SER A 77 5.23 -12.74 -3.10
N GLU A 78 4.10 -13.05 -3.77
CA GLU A 78 4.08 -13.94 -4.93
C GLU A 78 4.71 -13.31 -6.19
N LYS A 79 4.97 -11.99 -6.17
CA LYS A 79 5.76 -11.29 -7.20
C LYS A 79 7.13 -10.91 -6.66
N SER A 80 7.95 -11.91 -6.34
CA SER A 80 9.40 -11.73 -6.21
C SER A 80 10.01 -11.44 -7.60
N SER A 81 9.81 -10.22 -8.10
CA SER A 81 10.48 -9.67 -9.28
C SER A 81 10.47 -8.15 -9.18
N GLY A 82 11.47 -7.61 -8.47
CA GLY A 82 11.92 -6.24 -8.68
C GLY A 82 11.62 -5.22 -7.57
N CYS A 83 12.32 -5.34 -6.44
CA CYS A 83 12.95 -4.17 -5.82
C CYS A 83 14.45 -4.45 -5.79
N GLY A 84 15.12 -4.08 -6.88
CA GLY A 84 16.56 -4.14 -6.97
C GLY A 84 17.19 -3.05 -6.12
N SER A 85 18.15 -3.44 -5.30
CA SER A 85 19.18 -2.59 -4.70
C SER A 85 18.82 -1.83 -3.41
N CYS A 86 18.75 -2.56 -2.30
CA CYS A 86 19.31 -2.09 -1.03
C CYS A 86 20.56 -2.91 -0.72
N VAL A 87 21.67 -2.60 -1.41
CA VAL A 87 23.00 -2.93 -0.89
C VAL A 87 23.40 -1.78 0.03
N ALA A 88 23.14 -1.93 1.33
CA ALA A 88 23.83 -1.11 2.31
C ALA A 88 25.32 -1.47 2.25
N LYS A 89 26.18 -0.46 2.06
CA LYS A 89 27.63 -0.60 2.17
C LYS A 89 28.05 -0.62 3.64
#